data_AF-A0A6M4AW70-F1
#
_entry.id   AF-A0A6M4AW70-F1
#
_cell.length_a   1.000
_cell.length_b   1.000
_cell.length_c   1.000
_cell.angle_alpha   90.00
_cell.angle_beta   90.00
_cell.angle_gamma   90.00
#
_symmetry.space_group_name_H-M   'P 1'
#
loop_
_entity.id
_entity.type
_entity.pdbx_description
1 polymer ?
#
loop_
_entity_poly.entity_id
_entity_poly.type
_entity_poly.pdbx_seq_one_letter_code
_entity_poly.pdbx_strand_id
1 'polypeptide(L)'
;MHSLPLFVRLSGRPVILVGEGEAADAKRRLLDRAGARIVGEEDGEAALAVVALDGDAARAAADRLKARGLLVNVVDRPELCDFTTPAIVERGPVIIAIGTGGASAGLAKTLRQRLEALLPAGLGSIAEGLSQLRGEMRRRWPDGGDRRRAIDAALAEGGALDPFADHGKGVVDRWLVEAGEPPAGQLVVVQLASGDPDDLTLRVARLLGRADALWHRGNVPDAILNRARADAERHVADALPPPPASGLAVWLEL
;
A
#
# COMPACT_ATOMS: atom_id res chain seq x y z
N MET A 1 -2.98 16.58 8.73
CA MET A 1 -3.72 15.59 7.91
C MET A 1 -5.13 15.47 8.47
N HIS A 2 -6.17 15.63 7.65
CA HIS A 2 -7.58 15.60 8.09
C HIS A 2 -8.30 14.30 7.68
N SER A 3 -7.63 13.38 6.99
CA SER A 3 -8.18 12.08 6.59
C SER A 3 -7.08 11.00 6.55
N LEU A 4 -7.48 9.74 6.77
CA LEU A 4 -6.63 8.56 6.64
C LEU A 4 -7.01 7.82 5.35
N PRO A 5 -6.10 7.65 4.37
CA PRO A 5 -6.40 6.89 3.17
C PRO A 5 -6.48 5.39 3.49
N LEU A 6 -7.67 4.81 3.34
CA LEU A 6 -7.94 3.39 3.58
C LEU A 6 -8.55 2.74 2.33
N PHE A 7 -8.10 1.53 2.02
CA PHE A 7 -8.76 0.66 1.05
C PHE A 7 -9.68 -0.32 1.79
N VAL A 8 -10.99 -0.19 1.57
CA VAL A 8 -11.99 -1.05 2.21
C VAL A 8 -12.33 -2.21 1.28
N ARG A 9 -12.20 -3.45 1.75
CA ARG A 9 -12.66 -4.64 1.02
C ARG A 9 -14.18 -4.75 1.17
N LEU A 10 -14.91 -4.61 0.07
CA LEU A 10 -16.38 -4.64 0.04
C LEU A 10 -16.97 -5.89 -0.60
N SER A 11 -16.15 -6.76 -1.19
CA SER A 11 -16.62 -8.00 -1.83
C SER A 11 -17.54 -8.81 -0.88
N GLY A 12 -18.80 -8.96 -1.28
CA GLY A 12 -19.86 -9.66 -0.55
C GLY A 12 -20.42 -8.93 0.68
N ARG A 13 -19.89 -7.76 1.05
CA ARG A 13 -20.30 -7.04 2.27
C ARG A 13 -21.50 -6.14 2.02
N PRO A 14 -22.46 -6.07 2.97
CA PRO A 14 -23.59 -5.15 2.87
C PRO A 14 -23.14 -3.69 2.96
N VAL A 15 -23.66 -2.87 2.06
CA VAL A 15 -23.54 -1.40 2.09
C VAL A 15 -24.90 -0.78 1.86
N ILE A 16 -25.33 0.09 2.77
CA ILE A 16 -26.60 0.79 2.65
C ILE A 16 -26.46 1.87 1.58
N LEU A 17 -27.41 1.92 0.64
CA LEU A 17 -27.54 3.03 -0.30
C LEU A 17 -28.96 3.60 -0.19
N VAL A 18 -29.06 4.85 0.26
CA VAL A 18 -30.33 5.56 0.42
C VAL A 18 -30.47 6.61 -0.68
N GLY A 19 -31.65 6.69 -1.30
CA GLY A 19 -31.96 7.66 -2.34
C GLY A 19 -32.02 7.06 -3.74
N GLU A 20 -32.48 7.88 -4.69
CA GLU A 20 -32.73 7.50 -6.08
C GLU A 20 -32.16 8.56 -7.03
N GLY A 21 -32.12 8.25 -8.32
CA GLY A 21 -31.66 9.16 -9.37
C GLY A 21 -30.16 9.05 -9.67
N GLU A 22 -29.66 9.99 -10.48
CA GLU A 22 -28.33 9.90 -11.10
C GLU A 22 -27.18 9.79 -10.08
N ALA A 23 -27.28 10.54 -8.98
CA ALA A 23 -26.31 10.51 -7.89
C ALA A 23 -26.27 9.12 -7.20
N ALA A 24 -27.44 8.55 -6.91
CA ALA A 24 -27.55 7.22 -6.32
C ALA A 24 -27.02 6.16 -7.29
N ASP A 25 -27.35 6.25 -8.58
CA ASP A 25 -26.87 5.33 -9.61
C ASP A 25 -25.36 5.39 -9.81
N ALA A 26 -24.76 6.58 -9.71
CA ALA A 26 -23.31 6.74 -9.75
C ALA A 26 -22.62 6.03 -8.58
N LYS A 27 -23.19 6.12 -7.37
CA LYS A 27 -22.68 5.42 -6.19
C LYS A 27 -22.92 3.92 -6.26
N ARG A 28 -24.08 3.48 -6.76
CA ARG A 28 -24.40 2.08 -7.05
C ARG A 28 -23.34 1.43 -7.95
N ARG A 29 -23.03 2.05 -9.10
CA ARG A 29 -21.98 1.56 -10.02
C ARG A 29 -20.61 1.43 -9.37
N LEU A 30 -20.25 2.33 -8.44
CA LEU A 30 -18.98 2.26 -7.72
C LEU A 30 -18.98 1.12 -6.70
N LEU A 31 -20.07 0.96 -5.94
CA LEU A 31 -20.23 -0.09 -4.94
C LEU A 31 -20.29 -1.49 -5.57
N ASP A 32 -21.03 -1.65 -6.67
CA ASP A 32 -21.12 -2.91 -7.42
C ASP A 32 -19.75 -3.32 -7.96
N ARG A 33 -18.97 -2.36 -8.49
CA ARG A 33 -17.61 -2.61 -8.98
C ARG A 33 -16.65 -3.04 -7.86
N ALA A 34 -16.85 -2.52 -6.65
CA ALA A 34 -16.12 -2.96 -5.46
C ALA A 34 -16.63 -4.31 -4.90
N GLY A 35 -17.67 -4.90 -5.51
CA GLY A 35 -18.29 -6.16 -5.13
C GLY A 35 -19.21 -6.08 -3.91
N ALA A 36 -19.67 -4.88 -3.54
CA ALA A 36 -20.58 -4.69 -2.41
C ALA A 36 -21.96 -5.32 -2.68
N ARG A 37 -22.59 -5.83 -1.63
CA ARG A 37 -24.02 -6.17 -1.64
C ARG A 37 -24.80 -4.92 -1.25
N ILE A 38 -25.45 -4.26 -2.20
CA ILE A 38 -26.22 -3.05 -1.91
C ILE A 38 -27.55 -3.41 -1.24
N VAL A 39 -27.84 -2.79 -0.11
CA VAL A 39 -28.99 -3.11 0.75
C VAL A 39 -29.75 -1.85 1.18
N GLY A 40 -30.98 -2.04 1.69
CA GLY A 40 -31.80 -0.98 2.27
C GLY A 40 -31.38 -0.59 3.70
N GLU A 41 -32.00 0.46 4.24
CA GLU A 41 -31.68 0.96 5.60
C GLU A 41 -31.91 -0.09 6.69
N GLU A 42 -32.79 -1.06 6.48
CA GLU A 42 -33.16 -2.11 7.43
C GLU A 42 -32.07 -3.15 7.70
N ASP A 43 -31.03 -3.24 6.86
CA ASP A 43 -29.97 -4.24 7.04
C ASP A 43 -29.12 -3.93 8.29
N GLY A 44 -29.09 -4.87 9.24
CA GLY A 44 -28.40 -4.73 10.52
C GLY A 44 -26.90 -5.06 10.48
N GLU A 45 -26.39 -5.60 9.37
CA GLU A 45 -24.99 -6.02 9.23
C GLU A 45 -24.12 -4.98 8.52
N ALA A 46 -24.74 -4.00 7.86
CA ALA A 46 -24.03 -2.94 7.16
C ALA A 46 -23.18 -2.07 8.12
N ALA A 47 -21.94 -1.81 7.71
CA ALA A 47 -21.00 -0.93 8.42
C ALA A 47 -20.75 0.40 7.70
N LEU A 48 -21.21 0.51 6.44
CA LEU A 48 -21.09 1.69 5.61
C LEU A 48 -22.45 2.06 5.04
N ALA A 49 -22.70 3.35 4.93
CA ALA A 49 -23.86 3.88 4.23
C ALA A 49 -23.46 5.01 3.27
N VAL A 50 -24.17 5.06 2.13
CA VAL A 50 -24.13 6.17 1.20
C VAL A 50 -25.53 6.76 1.09
N VAL A 51 -25.65 8.08 1.27
CA VAL A 51 -26.92 8.81 1.20
C VAL A 51 -26.88 9.75 0.00
N ALA A 52 -27.75 9.50 -0.96
CA ALA A 52 -27.98 10.32 -2.15
C ALA A 52 -29.37 10.98 -2.05
N LEU A 53 -29.55 11.76 -0.99
CA LEU A 53 -30.73 12.58 -0.73
C LEU A 53 -30.30 14.04 -0.59
N ASP A 54 -31.28 14.95 -0.66
CA ASP A 54 -31.06 16.38 -0.52
C ASP A 54 -31.72 16.97 0.74
N GLY A 55 -31.32 18.20 1.08
CA GLY A 55 -31.95 19.02 2.11
C GLY A 55 -31.99 18.37 3.48
N ASP A 56 -33.12 18.53 4.17
CA ASP A 56 -33.33 17.99 5.53
C ASP A 56 -33.43 16.47 5.54
N ALA A 57 -33.89 15.85 4.44
CA ALA A 57 -33.95 14.40 4.33
C ALA A 57 -32.54 13.78 4.35
N ALA A 58 -31.57 14.42 3.71
CA ALA A 58 -30.17 14.00 3.73
C ALA A 58 -29.57 14.04 5.15
N ARG A 59 -29.79 15.15 5.88
CA ARG A 59 -29.35 15.32 7.26
C ARG A 59 -29.99 14.26 8.17
N ALA A 60 -31.32 14.10 8.09
CA ALA A 60 -32.05 13.16 8.91
C ALA A 60 -31.61 11.70 8.66
N ALA A 61 -31.38 11.31 7.40
CA ALA A 61 -30.85 9.99 7.07
C ALA A 61 -29.43 9.80 7.60
N ALA A 62 -28.55 10.79 7.42
CA ALA A 62 -27.19 10.74 7.93
C ALA A 62 -27.15 10.58 9.45
N ASP A 63 -27.90 11.40 10.20
CA ASP A 63 -27.93 11.35 11.66
C ASP A 63 -28.45 10.00 12.17
N ARG A 64 -29.51 9.43 11.55
CA ARG A 64 -30.04 8.10 11.90
C ARG A 64 -29.03 6.98 11.64
N LEU A 65 -28.33 7.01 10.50
CA LEU A 65 -27.35 5.99 10.14
C LEU A 65 -26.09 6.08 11.01
N LYS A 66 -25.64 7.30 11.32
CA LYS A 66 -24.52 7.52 12.26
C LYS A 66 -24.86 7.09 13.69
N ALA A 67 -26.10 7.32 14.14
CA ALA A 67 -26.55 6.86 15.46
C ALA A 67 -26.50 5.32 15.61
N ARG A 68 -26.51 4.58 14.49
CA ARG A 68 -26.31 3.12 14.45
C ARG A 68 -24.83 2.70 14.41
N GLY A 69 -23.89 3.65 14.39
CA GLY A 69 -22.46 3.39 14.31
C GLY A 69 -21.90 3.16 12.91
N LEU A 70 -22.68 3.44 11.85
CA LEU A 70 -22.19 3.33 10.48
C LEU A 70 -21.33 4.53 10.11
N LEU A 71 -20.30 4.32 9.28
CA LEU A 71 -19.66 5.43 8.58
C LEU A 71 -20.55 5.84 7.40
N VAL A 72 -20.85 7.13 7.29
CA VAL A 72 -21.78 7.67 6.30
C VAL A 72 -21.04 8.57 5.30
N ASN A 73 -21.33 8.39 4.01
CA ASN A 73 -20.99 9.35 2.95
C ASN A 73 -22.27 9.93 2.37
N VAL A 74 -22.45 11.25 2.47
CA VAL A 74 -23.59 11.93 1.86
C VAL A 74 -23.14 12.67 0.60
N VAL A 75 -23.86 12.45 -0.50
CA VAL A 75 -23.55 13.09 -1.78
C VAL A 75 -23.65 14.61 -1.63
N ASP A 76 -22.67 15.33 -2.17
CA ASP A 76 -22.58 16.79 -2.21
C ASP A 76 -22.70 17.51 -0.87
N ARG A 77 -22.57 16.79 0.25
CA ARG A 77 -22.63 17.31 1.63
C ARG A 77 -21.43 16.84 2.47
N PRO A 78 -20.22 17.40 2.24
CA PRO A 78 -19.01 16.99 2.94
C PRO A 78 -19.12 17.09 4.47
N GLU A 79 -19.87 18.06 4.99
CA GLU A 79 -20.12 18.28 6.42
C GLU A 79 -20.93 17.16 7.08
N LEU A 80 -21.58 16.31 6.29
CA LEU A 80 -22.31 15.13 6.75
C LEU A 80 -21.47 13.85 6.67
N CYS A 81 -20.32 13.89 6.01
CA CYS A 81 -19.53 12.70 5.69
C CYS A 81 -18.57 12.31 6.81
N ASP A 82 -18.46 11.01 7.10
CA ASP A 82 -17.35 10.44 7.89
C ASP A 82 -16.20 9.97 6.99
N PHE A 83 -16.50 9.72 5.71
CA PHE A 83 -15.51 9.36 4.70
C PHE A 83 -15.87 9.98 3.34
N THR A 84 -14.87 10.06 2.46
CA THR A 84 -15.03 10.57 1.11
C THR A 84 -14.66 9.50 0.08
N THR A 85 -15.30 9.54 -1.09
CA THR A 85 -14.91 8.71 -2.22
C THR A 85 -13.84 9.42 -3.05
N PRO A 86 -12.61 8.89 -3.15
CA PRO A 86 -11.52 9.54 -3.88
C PRO A 86 -11.73 9.45 -5.39
N ALA A 87 -10.94 10.21 -6.15
CA ALA A 87 -10.74 9.88 -7.56
C ALA A 87 -9.82 8.65 -7.66
N ILE A 88 -10.18 7.68 -8.50
CA ILE A 88 -9.51 6.37 -8.54
C ILE A 88 -8.89 6.16 -9.92
N VAL A 89 -7.62 5.78 -9.95
CA VAL A 89 -6.97 5.16 -11.12
C VAL A 89 -6.86 3.68 -10.86
N GLU A 90 -7.26 2.87 -11.83
CA GLU A 90 -7.29 1.41 -11.71
C GLU A 90 -6.59 0.74 -12.90
N ARG A 91 -5.69 -0.19 -12.61
CA ARG A 91 -4.98 -1.04 -13.58
C ARG A 91 -4.99 -2.48 -13.05
N GLY A 92 -6.15 -3.13 -13.13
CA GLY A 92 -6.38 -4.42 -12.48
C GLY A 92 -6.23 -4.29 -10.96
N PRO A 93 -5.41 -5.12 -10.28
CA PRO A 93 -5.24 -5.04 -8.82
C PRO A 93 -4.43 -3.81 -8.34
N VAL A 94 -3.83 -3.03 -9.24
CA VAL A 94 -3.11 -1.80 -8.88
C VAL A 94 -4.07 -0.62 -8.89
N ILE A 95 -4.25 -0.02 -7.71
CA ILE A 95 -5.20 1.06 -7.46
C ILE A 95 -4.48 2.27 -6.87
N ILE A 96 -4.71 3.46 -7.43
CA ILE A 96 -4.28 4.73 -6.86
C ILE A 96 -5.52 5.54 -6.48
N ALA A 97 -5.59 5.93 -5.20
CA ALA A 97 -6.64 6.81 -4.68
C ALA A 97 -6.09 8.23 -4.52
N ILE A 98 -6.78 9.20 -5.12
CA ILE A 98 -6.42 10.61 -5.09
C ILE A 98 -7.46 11.37 -4.27
N GLY A 99 -7.03 11.88 -3.12
CA GLY A 99 -7.83 12.74 -2.26
C GLY A 99 -7.26 14.16 -2.23
N THR A 100 -8.14 15.16 -2.28
CA THR A 100 -7.78 16.58 -2.10
C THR A 100 -8.25 17.14 -0.77
N GLY A 101 -8.69 16.28 0.17
CA GLY A 101 -9.27 16.71 1.45
C GLY A 101 -10.51 17.59 1.29
N GLY A 102 -11.23 17.46 0.17
CA GLY A 102 -12.38 18.31 -0.17
C GLY A 102 -12.02 19.64 -0.83
N ALA A 103 -10.74 19.99 -0.97
CA ALA A 103 -10.32 21.31 -1.49
C ALA A 103 -10.66 21.52 -2.97
N SER A 104 -10.57 20.47 -3.80
CA SER A 104 -10.90 20.58 -5.22
C SER A 104 -11.17 19.22 -5.86
N ALA A 105 -12.41 18.99 -6.28
CA ALA A 105 -12.78 17.84 -7.11
C ALA A 105 -12.17 17.93 -8.53
N GLY A 106 -12.07 19.15 -9.07
CA GLY A 106 -11.46 19.42 -10.36
C GLY A 106 -9.98 19.03 -10.41
N LEU A 107 -9.21 19.37 -9.38
CA LEU A 107 -7.80 18.96 -9.26
C LEU A 107 -7.67 17.43 -9.19
N ALA A 108 -8.50 16.77 -8.37
CA ALA A 108 -8.49 15.31 -8.26
C ALA A 108 -8.77 14.64 -9.62
N LYS A 109 -9.73 15.17 -10.38
CA LYS A 109 -10.07 14.71 -11.73
C LYS A 109 -8.89 14.88 -12.70
N THR A 110 -8.25 16.04 -12.72
CA THR A 110 -7.10 16.32 -13.61
C THR A 110 -5.90 15.42 -13.28
N LEU A 111 -5.60 15.22 -11.99
CA LEU A 111 -4.54 14.30 -11.56
C LEU A 111 -4.85 12.86 -11.97
N ARG A 112 -6.08 12.39 -11.76
CA ARG A 112 -6.53 11.05 -12.20
C ARG A 112 -6.29 10.85 -13.69
N GLN A 113 -6.71 11.79 -14.53
CA GLN A 113 -6.56 11.71 -15.99
C GLN A 113 -5.08 11.66 -16.42
N ARG A 114 -4.21 12.46 -15.78
CA ARG A 114 -2.78 12.44 -16.08
C ARG A 114 -2.12 11.13 -15.65
N LEU A 115 -2.43 10.63 -14.45
CA LEU A 115 -1.90 9.36 -13.96
C LEU A 115 -2.41 8.18 -14.80
N GLU A 116 -3.66 8.21 -15.27
CA GLU A 116 -4.17 7.23 -16.23
C GLU A 116 -3.37 7.21 -17.53
N ALA A 117 -3.01 8.38 -18.07
CA ALA A 117 -2.21 8.45 -19.30
C ALA A 117 -0.76 7.96 -19.10
N LEU A 118 -0.20 8.15 -17.90
CA LEU A 118 1.17 7.74 -17.56
C LEU A 118 1.29 6.25 -17.25
N LEU A 119 0.29 5.65 -16.62
CA LEU A 119 0.36 4.26 -16.17
C LEU A 119 0.05 3.26 -17.30
N PRO A 120 0.99 2.37 -17.67
CA PRO A 120 0.78 1.40 -18.73
C PRO A 120 -0.37 0.44 -18.45
N ALA A 121 -1.03 -0.03 -19.51
CA ALA A 121 -2.10 -1.01 -19.41
C ALA A 121 -1.61 -2.37 -18.87
N GLY A 122 -0.35 -2.73 -19.14
CA GLY A 122 0.28 -3.99 -18.71
C GLY A 122 0.55 -4.10 -17.21
N LEU A 123 0.40 -3.03 -16.44
CA LEU A 123 0.70 -3.01 -15.01
C LEU A 123 -0.11 -4.06 -14.21
N GLY A 124 -1.35 -4.29 -14.61
CA GLY A 124 -2.23 -5.27 -13.97
C GLY A 124 -1.71 -6.71 -14.12
N SER A 125 -1.17 -7.07 -15.29
CA SER A 125 -0.70 -8.44 -15.54
C SER A 125 0.56 -8.79 -14.75
N ILE A 126 1.45 -7.82 -14.53
CA ILE A 126 2.62 -7.98 -13.66
C ILE A 126 2.18 -8.25 -12.22
N ALA A 127 1.27 -7.42 -11.70
CA ALA A 127 0.77 -7.56 -10.33
C ALA A 127 0.01 -8.88 -10.11
N GLU A 128 -0.81 -9.30 -11.09
CA GLU A 128 -1.50 -10.59 -11.07
C GLU A 128 -0.51 -11.75 -11.13
N GLY A 129 0.47 -11.72 -12.03
CA GLY A 129 1.49 -12.76 -12.15
C GLY A 129 2.31 -12.90 -10.87
N LEU A 130 2.74 -11.78 -10.28
CA LEU A 130 3.43 -11.78 -8.99
C LEU A 130 2.56 -12.34 -7.86
N SER A 131 1.23 -12.13 -7.90
CA SER A 131 0.31 -12.68 -6.91
C SER A 131 0.12 -14.20 -7.09
N GLN A 132 -0.08 -14.66 -8.33
CA GLN A 132 -0.29 -16.06 -8.68
C GLN A 132 0.95 -16.91 -8.37
N LEU A 133 2.14 -16.41 -8.68
CA LEU A 133 3.40 -17.11 -8.50
C LEU A 133 4.02 -16.94 -7.11
N ARG A 134 3.28 -16.38 -6.12
CA ARG A 134 3.76 -16.22 -4.73
C ARG A 134 4.27 -17.54 -4.12
N GLY A 135 3.56 -18.64 -4.39
CA GLY A 135 3.96 -19.97 -3.90
C GLY A 135 5.29 -20.42 -4.51
N GLU A 136 5.49 -20.19 -5.80
CA GLU A 136 6.70 -20.55 -6.51
C GLU A 136 7.89 -19.69 -6.11
N MET A 137 7.70 -18.37 -6.01
CA MET A 137 8.71 -17.46 -5.49
C MET A 137 9.14 -17.83 -4.05
N ARG A 138 8.22 -18.30 -3.20
CA ARG A 138 8.56 -18.80 -1.86
C ARG A 138 9.35 -20.11 -1.88
N ARG A 139 9.12 -20.98 -2.86
CA ARG A 139 9.92 -22.20 -3.04
C ARG A 139 11.32 -21.89 -3.59
N ARG A 140 11.39 -20.98 -4.57
CA ARG A 140 12.64 -20.56 -5.21
C ARG A 140 13.53 -19.74 -4.28
N TRP A 141 12.93 -18.86 -3.49
CA TRP A 141 13.56 -18.06 -2.44
C TRP A 141 12.81 -18.24 -1.13
N PRO A 142 13.18 -19.23 -0.30
CA PRO A 142 12.57 -19.44 1.00
C PRO A 142 12.76 -18.23 1.92
N ASP A 143 13.97 -17.66 1.91
CA ASP A 143 14.31 -16.45 2.66
C ASP A 143 13.48 -15.24 2.20
N GLY A 144 12.99 -14.47 3.16
CA GLY A 144 12.14 -13.31 2.91
C GLY A 144 12.89 -12.12 2.30
N GLY A 145 14.15 -11.94 2.70
CA GLY A 145 15.02 -10.90 2.15
C GLY A 145 15.39 -11.17 0.70
N ASP A 146 15.79 -12.41 0.39
CA ASP A 146 16.14 -12.84 -0.97
C ASP A 146 15.02 -12.59 -1.96
N ARG A 147 13.84 -13.08 -1.59
CA ARG A 147 12.65 -12.92 -2.41
C ARG A 147 12.32 -11.45 -2.64
N ARG A 148 12.48 -10.60 -1.62
CA ARG A 148 12.26 -9.16 -1.74
C ARG A 148 13.27 -8.53 -2.69
N ARG A 149 14.56 -8.80 -2.53
CA ARG A 149 15.61 -8.27 -3.42
C ARG A 149 15.42 -8.70 -4.86
N ALA A 150 15.04 -9.96 -5.09
CA ALA A 150 14.76 -10.45 -6.44
C ALA A 150 13.61 -9.65 -7.07
N ILE A 151 12.51 -9.45 -6.33
CA ILE A 151 11.36 -8.65 -6.79
C ILE A 151 11.75 -7.18 -6.99
N ASP A 152 12.46 -6.57 -6.04
CA ASP A 152 12.88 -5.16 -6.11
C ASP A 152 13.81 -4.92 -7.31
N ALA A 153 14.76 -5.82 -7.55
CA ALA A 153 15.65 -5.75 -8.71
C ALA A 153 14.89 -5.94 -10.04
N ALA A 154 13.87 -6.81 -10.05
CA ALA A 154 13.04 -7.01 -11.22
C ALA A 154 12.17 -5.79 -11.53
N LEU A 155 11.61 -5.14 -10.51
CA LEU A 155 10.72 -3.97 -10.63
C LEU A 155 11.45 -2.63 -10.77
N ALA A 156 12.78 -2.60 -10.61
CA ALA A 156 13.58 -1.41 -10.80
C ALA A 156 13.50 -0.90 -12.25
N GLU A 157 13.85 0.37 -12.46
CA GLU A 157 13.95 0.97 -13.80
C GLU A 157 14.94 0.16 -14.67
N GLY A 158 14.49 -0.29 -15.83
CA GLY A 158 15.24 -1.18 -16.73
C GLY A 158 15.34 -2.64 -16.26
N GLY A 159 14.69 -3.00 -15.14
CA GLY A 159 14.62 -4.36 -14.63
C GLY A 159 13.71 -5.27 -15.47
N ALA A 160 13.82 -6.59 -15.24
CA ALA A 160 13.09 -7.60 -16.02
C ALA A 160 11.56 -7.48 -15.94
N LEU A 161 11.03 -6.84 -14.89
CA LEU A 161 9.63 -6.58 -14.63
C LEU A 161 9.34 -5.09 -14.47
N ASP A 162 10.16 -4.19 -15.05
CA ASP A 162 9.96 -2.74 -14.96
C ASP A 162 8.50 -2.40 -15.29
N PRO A 163 7.72 -1.86 -14.34
CA PRO A 163 6.30 -1.57 -14.55
C PRO A 163 5.98 -0.62 -15.70
N PHE A 164 6.97 0.17 -16.15
CA PHE A 164 6.83 1.16 -17.22
C PHE A 164 7.36 0.68 -18.58
N ALA A 165 7.97 -0.50 -18.65
CA ALA A 165 8.38 -1.12 -19.90
C ALA A 165 7.23 -1.90 -20.57
N ASP A 166 7.36 -2.13 -21.88
CA ASP A 166 6.43 -2.96 -22.62
C ASP A 166 6.78 -4.45 -22.45
N HIS A 167 5.87 -5.19 -21.82
CA HIS A 167 6.06 -6.60 -21.51
C HIS A 167 5.02 -7.46 -22.21
N GLY A 168 5.48 -8.52 -22.87
CA GLY A 168 4.60 -9.57 -23.36
C GLY A 168 3.97 -10.38 -22.22
N LYS A 169 2.89 -11.12 -22.52
CA LYS A 169 2.27 -12.05 -21.57
C LYS A 169 3.29 -13.05 -20.99
N GLY A 170 3.08 -13.44 -19.74
CA GLY A 170 3.93 -14.42 -19.04
C GLY A 170 5.33 -13.91 -18.71
N VAL A 171 5.53 -12.58 -18.63
CA VAL A 171 6.83 -12.01 -18.26
C VAL A 171 7.27 -12.43 -16.86
N VAL A 172 6.34 -12.54 -15.91
CA VAL A 172 6.64 -12.94 -14.53
C VAL A 172 7.08 -14.40 -14.47
N ASP A 173 6.43 -15.29 -15.23
CA ASP A 173 6.82 -16.69 -15.35
C ASP A 173 8.24 -16.83 -15.91
N ARG A 174 8.54 -16.12 -17.02
CA ARG A 174 9.89 -16.12 -17.62
C ARG A 174 10.93 -15.60 -16.65
N TRP A 175 10.66 -14.45 -16.03
CA TRP A 175 11.54 -13.87 -15.03
C TRP A 175 11.82 -14.85 -13.90
N LEU A 176 10.82 -15.55 -13.38
CA LEU A 176 11.02 -16.48 -12.26
C LEU A 176 11.94 -17.65 -12.61
N VAL A 177 11.88 -18.13 -13.86
CA VAL A 177 12.76 -19.19 -14.38
C VAL A 177 14.17 -18.68 -14.64
N GLU A 178 14.29 -17.48 -15.20
CA GLU A 178 15.57 -16.87 -15.61
C GLU A 178 16.29 -16.16 -14.45
N ALA A 179 15.59 -15.89 -13.34
CA ALA A 179 16.15 -15.19 -12.21
C ALA A 179 17.34 -15.96 -11.64
N GLY A 180 18.51 -15.31 -11.71
CA GLY A 180 19.75 -15.81 -11.15
C GLY A 180 19.66 -16.05 -9.65
N GLU A 181 20.70 -16.68 -9.10
CA GLU A 181 20.83 -16.76 -7.65
C GLU A 181 20.93 -15.35 -7.04
N PRO A 182 20.31 -15.11 -5.88
CA PRO A 182 20.49 -13.86 -5.19
C PRO A 182 21.99 -13.64 -4.94
N PRO A 183 22.47 -12.38 -5.01
CA PRO A 183 23.83 -12.09 -4.61
C PRO A 183 24.07 -12.55 -3.18
N ALA A 184 25.28 -13.04 -2.92
CA ALA A 184 25.70 -13.49 -1.59
C ALA A 184 25.42 -12.40 -0.55
N GLY A 185 25.07 -12.84 0.66
CA GLY A 185 24.77 -11.93 1.74
C GLY A 185 25.94 -11.03 2.09
N GLN A 186 25.63 -9.78 2.40
CA GLN A 186 26.58 -8.75 2.76
C GLN A 186 26.36 -8.37 4.22
N LEU A 187 27.43 -8.44 5.00
CA LEU A 187 27.50 -7.82 6.31
C LEU A 187 28.27 -6.51 6.20
N VAL A 188 27.61 -5.40 6.54
CA VAL A 188 28.24 -4.08 6.57
C VAL A 188 28.40 -3.66 8.02
N VAL A 189 29.65 -3.45 8.41
CA VAL A 189 30.01 -2.90 9.73
C VAL A 189 29.96 -1.38 9.65
N VAL A 190 29.21 -0.77 10.57
CA VAL A 190 29.06 0.67 10.70
C VAL A 190 29.48 1.08 12.10
N GLN A 191 30.52 1.91 12.16
CA GLN A 191 30.91 2.64 13.37
C GLN A 191 30.11 3.94 13.42
N LEU A 192 29.30 4.09 14.47
CA LEU A 192 28.48 5.27 14.73
C LEU A 192 29.37 6.35 15.34
N ALA A 193 29.20 7.59 14.88
CA ALA A 193 29.96 8.73 15.42
C ALA A 193 29.44 9.16 16.80
N SER A 194 28.13 8.97 17.04
CA SER A 194 27.45 9.34 18.27
C SER A 194 26.15 8.54 18.41
N GLY A 195 25.48 8.68 19.55
CA GLY A 195 24.13 8.18 19.77
C GLY A 195 23.01 9.06 19.19
N ASP A 196 23.37 10.19 18.56
CA ASP A 196 22.41 11.12 17.95
C ASP A 196 22.09 10.65 16.51
N PRO A 197 20.83 10.36 16.19
CA PRO A 197 20.47 9.91 14.85
C PRO A 197 20.60 11.00 13.77
N ASP A 198 20.78 12.27 14.13
CA ASP A 198 21.00 13.36 13.17
C ASP A 198 22.47 13.44 12.72
N ASP A 199 23.40 12.78 13.45
CA ASP A 199 24.80 12.61 13.05
C ASP A 199 25.00 11.46 12.04
N LEU A 200 23.94 10.74 11.67
CA LEU A 200 24.02 9.68 10.67
C LEU A 200 24.35 10.26 9.30
N THR A 201 25.46 9.80 8.72
CA THR A 201 25.76 10.13 7.32
C THR A 201 24.65 9.63 6.39
N LEU A 202 24.46 10.31 5.26
CA LEU A 202 23.50 9.89 4.23
C LEU A 202 23.72 8.44 3.77
N ARG A 203 24.97 7.96 3.76
CA ARG A 203 25.29 6.57 3.43
C ARG A 203 24.75 5.61 4.49
N VAL A 204 24.94 5.89 5.78
CA VAL A 204 24.46 5.03 6.87
C VAL A 204 22.94 5.05 6.94
N ALA A 205 22.30 6.21 6.82
CA ALA A 205 20.85 6.30 6.78
C ALA A 205 20.25 5.46 5.63
N ARG A 206 20.86 5.52 4.44
CA ARG A 206 20.46 4.66 3.30
C ARG A 206 20.70 3.18 3.54
N LEU A 207 21.78 2.81 4.23
CA LEU A 207 22.05 1.41 4.60
C LEU A 207 21.01 0.90 5.60
N LEU A 208 20.68 1.68 6.64
CA LEU A 208 19.65 1.31 7.63
C LEU A 208 18.28 1.14 6.98
N GLY A 209 17.88 2.04 6.08
CA GLY A 209 16.63 1.92 5.34
C GLY A 209 16.56 0.68 4.42
N ARG A 210 17.72 0.11 4.06
CA ARG A 210 17.84 -1.09 3.21
C ARG A 210 18.19 -2.36 3.97
N ALA A 211 18.53 -2.30 5.25
CA ALA A 211 18.96 -3.47 6.02
C ALA A 211 17.80 -4.47 6.18
N ASP A 212 18.08 -5.75 5.97
CA ASP A 212 17.16 -6.85 6.25
C ASP A 212 17.27 -7.27 7.73
N ALA A 213 18.48 -7.22 8.28
CA ALA A 213 18.77 -7.48 9.68
C ALA A 213 19.70 -6.41 10.26
N LEU A 214 19.41 -6.00 11.48
CA LEU A 214 20.26 -5.17 12.30
C LEU A 214 20.83 -5.98 13.45
N TRP A 215 22.14 -5.94 13.56
CA TRP A 215 22.89 -6.47 14.68
C TRP A 215 23.53 -5.31 15.42
N HIS A 216 23.43 -5.28 16.74
CA HIS A 216 24.02 -4.20 17.51
C HIS A 216 24.38 -4.65 18.93
N ARG A 217 25.29 -3.89 19.54
CA ARG A 217 25.54 -3.98 20.99
C ARG A 217 24.40 -3.31 21.75
N GLY A 218 24.23 -3.70 23.02
CA GLY A 218 23.18 -3.15 23.89
C GLY A 218 23.28 -1.64 24.18
N ASN A 219 24.36 -0.97 23.78
CA ASN A 219 24.58 0.46 23.97
C ASN A 219 24.09 1.34 22.80
N VAL A 220 23.60 0.76 21.70
CA VAL A 220 23.10 1.53 20.55
C VAL A 220 21.68 2.06 20.84
N PRO A 221 21.43 3.39 20.79
CA PRO A 221 20.13 3.96 21.12
C PRO A 221 19.00 3.58 20.15
N ASP A 222 17.80 3.40 20.69
CA ASP A 222 16.58 3.12 19.90
C ASP A 222 16.32 4.18 18.82
N ALA A 223 16.71 5.45 19.06
CA ALA A 223 16.56 6.53 18.10
C ALA A 223 17.32 6.27 16.79
N ILE A 224 18.44 5.54 16.84
CA ILE A 224 19.21 5.09 15.66
C ILE A 224 18.56 3.83 15.08
N LEU A 225 18.21 2.85 15.93
CA LEU A 225 17.59 1.59 15.49
C LEU A 225 16.27 1.83 14.74
N ASN A 226 15.50 2.84 15.14
CA ASN A 226 14.24 3.23 14.52
C ASN A 226 14.40 3.93 13.15
N ARG A 227 15.64 4.21 12.71
CA ARG A 227 15.92 4.68 11.34
C ARG A 227 15.97 3.52 10.33
N ALA A 228 15.96 2.28 10.81
CA ALA A 228 15.83 1.09 9.97
C ALA A 228 14.43 0.96 9.39
N ARG A 229 14.27 0.06 8.39
CA ARG A 229 12.93 -0.35 7.97
C ARG A 229 12.14 -0.94 9.15
N ALA A 230 10.82 -0.73 9.17
CA ALA A 230 9.97 -1.15 10.27
C ALA A 230 9.92 -2.68 10.47
N ASP A 231 10.20 -3.45 9.42
CA ASP A 231 10.18 -4.90 9.37
C ASP A 231 11.58 -5.55 9.34
N ALA A 232 12.64 -4.80 9.65
CA ALA A 232 13.99 -5.36 9.76
C ALA A 232 14.11 -6.21 11.04
N GLU A 233 14.72 -7.37 10.94
CA GLU A 233 15.03 -8.17 12.12
C GLU A 233 16.03 -7.42 13.00
N ARG A 234 15.86 -7.46 14.33
CA ARG A 234 16.77 -6.81 15.28
C ARG A 234 17.33 -7.85 16.23
N HIS A 235 18.65 -7.90 16.29
CA HIS A 235 19.41 -8.86 17.07
C HIS A 235 20.43 -8.12 17.95
N VAL A 236 20.38 -8.36 19.26
CA VAL A 236 21.39 -7.87 20.19
C VAL A 236 22.49 -8.94 20.28
N ALA A 237 23.74 -8.55 20.07
CA ALA A 237 24.88 -9.45 20.17
C ALA A 237 26.15 -8.74 20.65
N ASP A 238 27.03 -9.51 21.30
CA ASP A 238 28.30 -9.01 21.85
C ASP A 238 29.48 -9.16 20.89
N ALA A 239 29.28 -9.86 19.77
CA ALA A 239 30.30 -10.10 18.76
C ALA A 239 29.70 -9.99 17.36
N LEU A 240 30.56 -9.64 16.40
CA LEU A 240 30.20 -9.53 15.00
C LEU A 240 29.68 -10.90 14.48
N PRO A 241 28.45 -10.97 13.93
CA PRO A 241 27.94 -12.21 13.37
C PRO A 241 28.69 -12.59 12.08
N PRO A 242 28.62 -13.84 11.63
CA PRO A 242 29.05 -14.19 10.27
C PRO A 242 28.17 -13.45 9.24
N PRO A 243 28.68 -13.20 8.01
CA PRO A 243 27.86 -12.71 6.93
C PRO A 243 26.63 -13.59 6.72
N PRO A 244 25.45 -13.01 6.45
CA PRO A 244 24.27 -13.81 6.20
C PRO A 244 24.45 -14.62 4.91
N ALA A 245 23.74 -15.74 4.78
CA ALA A 245 23.73 -16.49 3.53
C ALA A 245 23.25 -15.61 2.36
N SER A 246 22.36 -14.67 2.66
CA SER A 246 21.87 -13.68 1.71
C SER A 246 21.42 -12.38 2.40
N GLY A 247 21.40 -11.29 1.63
CA GLY A 247 20.84 -10.01 2.10
C GLY A 247 21.77 -9.10 2.84
N LEU A 248 21.22 -7.97 3.29
CA LEU A 248 22.00 -6.92 3.93
C LEU A 248 21.81 -6.99 5.45
N ALA A 249 22.83 -7.51 6.13
CA ALA A 249 22.98 -7.35 7.57
C ALA A 249 23.82 -6.11 7.85
N VAL A 250 23.37 -5.26 8.79
CA VAL A 250 24.15 -4.12 9.26
C VAL A 250 24.52 -4.36 10.73
N TRP A 251 25.82 -4.34 11.02
CA TRP A 251 26.35 -4.35 12.37
C TRP A 251 26.60 -2.91 12.81
N LEU A 252 25.93 -2.47 13.88
CA LEU A 252 26.09 -1.15 14.48
C LEU A 252 26.97 -1.26 15.73
N GLU A 253 28.01 -0.44 15.76
CA GLU A 253 28.87 -0.27 16.92
C GLU A 253 28.99 1.23 17.23
N LEU A 254 28.88 1.55 18.52
CA LEU A 254 28.98 2.90 19.07
C LEU A 254 30.20 2.98 19.97
#